data_AF-A0A351EZN7-F1
#
_entry.id   AF-A0A351EZN7-F1
#
_cell.length_a   1.000
_cell.length_b   1.000
_cell.length_c   1.000
_cell.angle_alpha   90.00
_cell.angle_beta   90.00
_cell.angle_gamma   90.00
#
_symmetry.space_group_name_H-M   'P 1'
#
loop_
_entity.id
_entity.type
_entity.pdbx_description
1 polymer ?
#
loop_
_entity_poly.entity_id
_entity_poly.type
_entity_poly.pdbx_seq_one_letter_code
_entity_poly.pdbx_strand_id
1 'polypeptide(L)'
;MKSNQFINNIKLNFWHYQLIGFTIHTLNHLARYWDLYANSLKKSFSLLLSNIILILLTLVLRQIYRYFYRLRKTPLYYILLISILSTLTSFVWQEVKFTYDHLLWDWDINWFTLERKHEYFFLILVNAYVPFVWSILYFGIKYWKDLQMEFERSKALQIQAVEAQLKMLRYQLNPHFLFNSLNSIQGLMYQDEKKADLMLTELSEFL
;
A
#
# COMPACT_ATOMS: atom_id res chain seq x y z
N MET A 1 12.57 -7.42 -24.79
CA MET A 1 12.60 -6.32 -23.79
C MET A 1 11.45 -5.28 -23.89
N LYS A 2 10.44 -5.43 -24.77
CA LYS A 2 9.31 -4.47 -24.88
C LYS A 2 8.02 -4.88 -24.14
N SER A 3 7.90 -6.12 -23.64
CA SER A 3 6.66 -6.58 -22.97
C SER A 3 6.47 -6.08 -21.52
N ASN A 4 7.54 -5.60 -20.86
CA ASN A 4 7.45 -5.11 -19.47
C ASN A 4 6.91 -3.67 -19.34
N GLN A 5 6.83 -2.90 -20.44
CA GLN A 5 6.30 -1.53 -20.38
C GLN A 5 4.78 -1.47 -20.27
N PHE A 6 4.04 -2.45 -20.80
CA PHE A 6 2.57 -2.45 -20.77
C PHE A 6 2.03 -2.79 -19.38
N ILE A 7 2.64 -3.76 -18.68
CA ILE A 7 2.25 -4.18 -17.33
C ILE A 7 2.58 -3.08 -16.29
N ASN A 8 3.67 -2.33 -16.49
CA ASN A 8 4.09 -1.26 -15.58
C ASN A 8 3.19 -0.01 -15.58
N ASN A 9 2.25 0.11 -16.54
CA ASN A 9 1.38 1.29 -16.65
C ASN A 9 0.01 1.12 -15.97
N ILE A 10 -0.36 -0.08 -15.52
CA ILE A 10 -1.63 -0.29 -14.82
C ILE A 10 -1.44 0.05 -13.33
N LYS A 11 -1.68 1.32 -12.99
CA LYS A 11 -1.73 1.76 -11.58
C LYS A 11 -3.04 1.32 -10.94
N LEU A 12 -3.05 0.09 -10.39
CA LEU A 12 -4.20 -0.41 -9.63
C LEU A 12 -4.45 0.45 -8.39
N ASN A 13 -5.63 1.04 -8.35
CA ASN A 13 -6.12 1.78 -7.19
C ASN A 13 -6.95 0.85 -6.28
N PHE A 14 -7.36 1.37 -5.13
CA PHE A 14 -8.17 0.63 -4.14
C PHE A 14 -9.41 -0.06 -4.76
N TRP A 15 -10.11 0.62 -5.66
CA TRP A 15 -11.35 0.10 -6.25
C TRP A 15 -11.14 -1.12 -7.14
N HIS A 16 -9.98 -1.23 -7.79
CA HIS A 16 -9.65 -2.42 -8.57
C HIS A 16 -9.49 -3.64 -7.67
N TYR A 17 -8.75 -3.51 -6.57
CA TYR A 17 -8.59 -4.60 -5.59
C TYR A 17 -9.92 -4.98 -4.94
N GLN A 18 -10.77 -3.98 -4.65
CA GLN A 18 -12.12 -4.21 -4.14
C GLN A 18 -12.94 -5.03 -5.13
N LEU A 19 -13.05 -4.59 -6.40
CA LEU A 19 -13.84 -5.30 -7.41
C LEU A 19 -13.33 -6.72 -7.65
N ILE A 20 -12.02 -6.91 -7.78
CA ILE A 20 -11.42 -8.23 -7.99
C ILE A 20 -11.71 -9.15 -6.79
N GLY A 21 -11.45 -8.68 -5.56
CA GLY A 21 -11.64 -9.47 -4.36
C GLY A 21 -13.09 -9.90 -4.14
N PHE A 22 -14.04 -8.96 -4.34
CA PHE A 22 -15.46 -9.26 -4.21
C PHE A 22 -15.99 -10.14 -5.35
N THR A 23 -15.46 -10.00 -6.57
CA THR A 23 -15.81 -10.90 -7.68
C THR A 23 -15.34 -12.33 -7.40
N ILE A 24 -14.13 -12.51 -6.86
CA ILE A 24 -13.63 -13.84 -6.48
C ILE A 24 -14.49 -14.42 -5.36
N HIS A 25 -14.85 -13.62 -4.36
CA HIS A 25 -15.70 -14.04 -3.26
C HIS A 25 -17.10 -14.46 -3.74
N THR A 26 -17.77 -13.66 -4.57
CA THR A 26 -19.10 -13.97 -5.09
C THR A 26 -19.09 -15.22 -5.95
N LEU A 27 -18.10 -15.38 -6.83
CA LEU A 27 -17.97 -16.58 -7.66
C LEU A 27 -17.72 -17.83 -6.82
N ASN A 28 -16.86 -17.75 -5.80
CA ASN A 28 -16.64 -18.87 -4.88
C ASN A 28 -17.91 -19.25 -4.12
N HIS A 29 -18.66 -18.25 -3.64
CA HIS A 29 -19.92 -18.48 -2.94
C HIS A 29 -21.01 -19.06 -3.86
N LEU A 30 -21.12 -18.57 -5.09
CA LEU A 30 -22.02 -19.11 -6.10
C LEU A 30 -21.68 -20.56 -6.45
N ALA A 31 -20.40 -20.86 -6.64
CA ALA A 31 -19.94 -22.22 -6.94
C ALA A 31 -20.26 -23.21 -5.81
N ARG A 32 -20.07 -22.79 -4.55
CA ARG A 32 -20.32 -23.64 -3.37
C ARG A 32 -21.80 -23.97 -3.15
N TYR A 33 -22.70 -23.08 -3.57
CA TYR A 33 -24.13 -23.18 -3.28
C TYR A 33 -24.99 -23.07 -4.54
N TRP A 34 -24.44 -23.52 -5.68
CA TRP A 34 -25.04 -23.35 -7.00
C TRP A 34 -26.49 -23.84 -7.04
N ASP A 35 -26.75 -25.07 -6.59
CA ASP A 35 -28.09 -25.67 -6.63
C ASP A 35 -29.12 -24.90 -5.81
N LEU A 36 -28.70 -24.22 -4.74
CA LEU A 36 -29.58 -23.40 -3.91
C LEU A 36 -29.95 -22.10 -4.61
N TYR A 37 -29.03 -21.50 -5.36
CA TYR A 37 -29.23 -20.21 -6.03
C TYR A 37 -29.88 -20.35 -7.41
N ALA A 38 -29.44 -21.32 -8.21
CA ALA A 38 -29.97 -21.58 -9.55
C ALA A 38 -31.48 -21.87 -9.53
N ASN A 39 -31.96 -22.49 -8.45
CA ASN A 39 -33.37 -22.87 -8.30
C ASN A 39 -34.20 -21.88 -7.47
N SER A 40 -33.64 -20.73 -7.03
CA SER A 40 -34.35 -19.79 -6.17
C SER A 40 -33.97 -18.33 -6.42
N LEU A 41 -34.91 -17.59 -7.01
CA LEU A 41 -34.81 -16.12 -7.13
C LEU A 41 -34.66 -15.44 -5.77
N LYS A 42 -35.37 -15.93 -4.73
CA LYS A 42 -35.30 -15.38 -3.37
C LYS A 42 -33.88 -15.43 -2.81
N LYS A 43 -33.23 -16.60 -2.90
CA LYS A 43 -31.86 -16.79 -2.42
C LYS A 43 -30.85 -15.99 -3.25
N SER A 44 -31.03 -15.93 -4.57
CA SER A 44 -30.16 -15.15 -5.46
C SER A 44 -30.22 -13.66 -5.14
N PHE A 45 -31.41 -13.12 -4.89
CA PHE A 45 -31.59 -11.73 -4.46
C PHE A 45 -30.93 -11.46 -3.10
N SER A 46 -31.13 -12.35 -2.12
CA SER A 46 -30.47 -12.26 -0.80
C SER A 46 -28.95 -12.24 -0.93
N LEU A 47 -28.36 -13.06 -1.80
CA LEU A 47 -26.91 -13.07 -2.02
C LEU A 47 -26.40 -11.72 -2.54
N LEU A 48 -27.10 -11.09 -3.48
CA LEU A 48 -26.71 -9.78 -4.01
C LEU A 48 -26.73 -8.71 -2.92
N LEU A 49 -27.80 -8.67 -2.13
CA LEU A 49 -27.92 -7.72 -1.03
C LEU A 49 -26.84 -7.94 0.04
N SER A 50 -26.58 -9.20 0.40
CA SER A 50 -25.50 -9.59 1.30
C SER A 50 -24.13 -9.07 0.85
N ASN A 51 -23.82 -9.17 -0.44
CA ASN A 51 -22.55 -8.69 -0.99
C ASN A 51 -22.44 -7.17 -0.95
N ILE A 52 -23.52 -6.45 -1.26
CA ILE A 52 -23.56 -4.98 -1.15
C ILE A 52 -23.29 -4.56 0.29
N ILE A 53 -23.94 -5.20 1.27
CA ILE A 53 -23.72 -4.92 2.70
C ILE A 53 -22.27 -5.18 3.08
N LEU A 54 -21.68 -6.31 2.65
CA LEU A 54 -20.29 -6.63 2.96
C LEU A 54 -19.33 -5.59 2.36
N ILE A 55 -19.57 -5.12 1.13
CA ILE A 55 -18.80 -4.03 0.52
C ILE A 55 -18.89 -2.77 1.39
N LEU A 56 -20.09 -2.37 1.81
CA LEU A 56 -20.29 -1.19 2.67
C LEU A 56 -19.56 -1.34 4.01
N LEU A 57 -19.62 -2.51 4.64
CA LEU A 57 -18.90 -2.80 5.88
C LEU A 57 -17.38 -2.71 5.70
N THR A 58 -16.83 -3.20 4.58
CA THR A 58 -15.38 -3.05 4.30
C THR A 58 -14.97 -1.58 4.05
N LEU A 59 -15.88 -0.73 3.57
CA LEU A 59 -15.61 0.71 3.48
C LEU A 59 -15.52 1.36 4.87
N VAL A 60 -16.34 0.92 5.83
CA VAL A 60 -16.24 1.35 7.23
C VAL A 60 -14.93 0.85 7.85
N LEU A 61 -14.60 -0.43 7.68
CA LEU A 61 -13.31 -1.01 8.12
C LEU A 61 -12.13 -0.24 7.57
N ARG A 62 -12.18 0.18 6.30
CA ARG A 62 -11.13 0.99 5.69
C ARG A 62 -10.89 2.30 6.44
N GLN A 63 -11.93 3.00 6.87
CA GLN A 63 -11.77 4.25 7.60
C GLN A 63 -11.16 4.02 8.98
N ILE A 64 -11.59 2.96 9.66
CA ILE A 64 -11.03 2.53 10.93
C ILE A 64 -9.54 2.19 10.78
N TYR A 65 -9.17 1.36 9.79
CA TYR A 65 -7.78 1.00 9.54
C TYR A 65 -6.92 2.20 9.13
N ARG A 66 -7.45 3.14 8.34
CA ARG A 66 -6.73 4.39 8.03
C ARG A 66 -6.38 5.19 9.26
N TYR A 67 -7.30 5.26 10.23
CA TYR A 67 -7.06 5.93 11.50
C TYR A 67 -5.97 5.20 12.31
N PHE A 68 -6.13 3.90 12.55
CA PHE A 68 -5.20 3.13 13.38
C PHE A 68 -3.81 2.96 12.76
N TYR A 69 -3.71 2.85 11.44
CA TYR A 69 -2.43 2.74 10.74
C TYR A 69 -1.53 3.96 10.96
N ARG A 70 -2.11 5.16 11.17
CA ARG A 70 -1.34 6.38 11.48
C ARG A 70 -0.67 6.34 12.85
N LEU A 71 -1.13 5.48 13.76
CA LEU A 71 -0.61 5.39 15.13
C LEU A 71 0.71 4.62 15.23
N ARG A 72 1.21 4.04 14.12
CA ARG A 72 2.51 3.32 14.02
C ARG A 72 2.75 2.33 15.18
N LYS A 73 1.73 1.51 15.48
CA LYS A 73 1.77 0.50 16.56
C LYS A 73 2.54 -0.76 16.15
N THR A 74 2.75 -1.65 17.12
CA THR A 74 3.46 -2.93 16.91
C THR A 74 2.67 -3.89 16.01
N PRO A 75 3.31 -4.88 15.36
CA PRO A 75 2.62 -5.88 14.55
C PRO A 75 1.53 -6.65 15.30
N LEU A 76 1.78 -7.00 16.57
CA LEU A 76 0.82 -7.71 17.43
C LEU A 76 -0.48 -6.91 17.60
N TYR A 77 -0.39 -5.58 17.72
CA TYR A 77 -1.56 -4.72 17.82
C TYR A 77 -2.45 -4.85 16.58
N TYR A 78 -1.87 -4.86 15.37
CA TYR A 78 -2.64 -5.00 14.14
C TYR A 78 -3.24 -6.40 13.98
N ILE A 79 -2.56 -7.45 14.43
CA ILE A 79 -3.11 -8.82 14.42
C ILE A 79 -4.39 -8.86 15.28
N LEU A 80 -4.32 -8.36 16.52
CA LEU A 80 -5.47 -8.32 17.42
C LEU A 80 -6.59 -7.43 16.87
N LEU A 81 -6.24 -6.25 16.34
CA LEU A 81 -7.19 -5.33 15.72
C LEU A 81 -7.94 -6.00 14.56
N ILE A 82 -7.20 -6.65 13.64
CA ILE A 82 -7.78 -7.34 12.48
C ILE A 82 -8.69 -8.48 12.93
N SER A 83 -8.24 -9.31 13.88
CA SER A 83 -9.06 -10.42 14.40
C SER A 83 -10.38 -9.93 14.99
N ILE A 84 -10.32 -8.95 15.91
CA ILE A 84 -11.51 -8.41 16.59
C ILE A 84 -12.46 -7.76 15.58
N LEU A 85 -11.95 -6.87 14.72
CA LEU A 85 -12.79 -6.15 13.77
C LEU A 85 -13.35 -7.07 12.69
N SER A 86 -12.65 -8.13 12.29
CA SER A 86 -13.16 -9.12 11.34
C SER A 86 -14.31 -9.94 11.92
N THR A 87 -14.18 -10.38 13.18
CA THR A 87 -15.26 -11.08 13.89
C THR A 87 -16.47 -10.19 14.09
N LEU A 88 -16.28 -8.93 14.54
CA LEU A 88 -17.36 -7.96 14.69
C LEU A 88 -18.04 -7.66 13.35
N THR A 89 -17.28 -7.52 12.28
CA THR A 89 -17.83 -7.29 10.93
C THR A 89 -18.66 -8.47 10.46
N SER A 90 -18.18 -9.70 10.68
CA SER A 90 -18.92 -10.92 10.34
C SER A 90 -20.22 -11.03 11.13
N PHE A 91 -20.18 -10.70 12.43
CA PHE A 91 -21.37 -10.66 13.27
C PHE A 91 -22.40 -9.66 12.71
N VAL A 92 -22.00 -8.41 12.48
CA VAL A 92 -22.90 -7.38 11.92
C VAL A 92 -23.45 -7.81 10.57
N TRP A 93 -22.60 -8.35 9.69
CA TRP A 93 -23.01 -8.82 8.37
C TRP A 93 -24.09 -9.91 8.46
N GLN A 94 -23.90 -10.89 9.35
CA GLN A 94 -24.82 -12.02 9.52
C GLN A 94 -26.13 -11.61 10.19
N GLU A 95 -26.10 -10.67 11.13
CA GLU A 95 -27.30 -10.15 11.79
C GLU A 95 -28.13 -9.30 10.82
N VAL A 96 -27.49 -8.44 10.03
CA VAL A 96 -28.18 -7.66 8.98
C VAL A 96 -28.76 -8.61 7.95
N LYS A 97 -28.01 -9.65 7.54
CA LYS A 97 -28.51 -10.67 6.63
C LYS A 97 -29.74 -11.39 7.13
N PHE A 98 -29.66 -11.89 8.35
CA PHE A 98 -30.78 -12.56 9.00
C PHE A 98 -32.00 -11.64 9.08
N THR A 99 -31.81 -10.35 9.38
CA THR A 99 -32.88 -9.35 9.50
C THR A 99 -33.58 -9.09 8.17
N TYR A 100 -32.83 -8.83 7.09
CA TYR A 100 -33.48 -8.55 5.82
C TYR A 100 -34.08 -9.82 5.18
N ASP A 101 -33.47 -11.00 5.37
CA ASP A 101 -34.04 -12.26 4.86
C ASP A 101 -35.39 -12.53 5.51
N HIS A 102 -35.46 -12.34 6.84
CA HIS A 102 -36.71 -12.44 7.59
C HIS A 102 -37.76 -11.44 7.09
N LEU A 103 -37.41 -10.15 7.00
CA LEU A 103 -38.33 -9.09 6.59
C LEU A 103 -38.89 -9.29 5.18
N LEU A 104 -38.07 -9.80 4.25
CA LEU A 104 -38.45 -9.94 2.84
C LEU A 104 -39.17 -11.25 2.54
N TRP A 105 -38.85 -12.34 3.26
CA TRP A 105 -39.28 -13.68 2.87
C TRP A 105 -40.11 -14.42 3.92
N ASP A 106 -39.90 -14.15 5.20
CA ASP A 106 -40.49 -14.88 6.33
C ASP A 106 -41.17 -13.91 7.32
N TRP A 107 -41.79 -12.84 6.79
CA TRP A 107 -42.37 -11.72 7.55
C TRP A 107 -43.52 -12.12 8.48
N ASP A 108 -44.10 -13.30 8.27
CA ASP A 108 -45.16 -13.90 9.06
C ASP A 108 -44.64 -14.61 10.33
N ILE A 109 -43.34 -14.91 10.40
CA ILE A 109 -42.69 -15.47 11.58
C ILE A 109 -42.41 -14.33 12.58
N ASN A 110 -42.51 -14.58 13.89
CA ASN A 110 -42.13 -13.55 14.86
C ASN A 110 -40.61 -13.56 15.07
N TRP A 111 -39.95 -12.45 14.72
CA TRP A 111 -38.50 -12.23 14.90
C TRP A 111 -37.99 -12.61 16.29
N PHE A 112 -38.74 -12.29 17.34
CA PHE A 112 -38.33 -12.55 18.73
C PHE A 112 -38.42 -14.04 19.12
N THR A 113 -39.15 -14.84 18.34
CA THR A 113 -39.31 -16.29 18.57
C THR A 113 -38.40 -17.13 17.69
N LEU A 114 -37.66 -16.52 16.75
CA LEU A 114 -36.72 -17.22 15.91
C LEU A 114 -35.48 -17.64 16.71
N GLU A 115 -35.39 -18.94 16.97
CA GLU A 115 -34.24 -19.51 17.66
C GLU A 115 -32.96 -19.47 16.80
N ARG A 116 -31.90 -18.89 17.35
CA ARG A 116 -30.56 -18.94 16.76
C ARG A 116 -29.91 -20.26 17.11
N LYS A 117 -29.99 -21.23 16.19
CA LYS A 117 -29.30 -22.52 16.35
C LYS A 117 -27.79 -22.32 16.53
N HIS A 118 -27.13 -23.24 17.24
CA HIS A 118 -25.67 -23.19 17.43
C HIS A 118 -24.87 -23.07 16.11
N GLU A 119 -25.40 -23.65 15.03
CA GLU A 119 -24.85 -23.54 13.67
C GLU A 119 -24.74 -22.10 13.19
N TYR A 120 -25.65 -21.20 13.61
CA TYR A 120 -25.61 -19.77 13.27
C TYR A 120 -24.36 -19.09 13.82
N PHE A 121 -24.03 -19.36 15.10
CA PHE A 121 -22.85 -18.79 15.75
C PHE A 121 -21.56 -19.35 15.16
N PHE A 122 -21.54 -20.64 14.82
CA PHE A 122 -20.41 -21.24 14.11
C PHE A 122 -20.21 -20.59 12.74
N LEU A 123 -21.30 -20.32 12.01
CA LEU A 123 -21.26 -19.67 10.71
C LEU A 123 -20.70 -18.25 10.77
N ILE A 124 -20.96 -17.49 11.84
CA ILE A 124 -20.35 -16.17 12.07
C ILE A 124 -18.82 -16.27 12.15
N LEU A 125 -18.31 -17.24 12.94
CA LEU A 125 -16.87 -17.44 13.09
C LEU A 125 -16.21 -17.90 11.79
N VAL A 126 -16.84 -18.83 11.08
CA VAL A 126 -16.36 -19.25 9.76
C VAL A 126 -16.33 -18.03 8.84
N ASN A 127 -17.45 -17.35 8.63
CA ASN A 127 -17.55 -16.24 7.68
C ASN A 127 -16.65 -15.02 8.01
N ALA A 128 -16.09 -14.94 9.22
CA ALA A 128 -15.08 -13.95 9.56
C ALA A 128 -13.80 -14.07 8.71
N TYR A 129 -13.57 -15.21 8.04
CA TYR A 129 -12.45 -15.37 7.12
C TYR A 129 -12.46 -14.31 5.99
N VAL A 130 -13.64 -13.88 5.53
CA VAL A 130 -13.75 -12.92 4.41
C VAL A 130 -13.23 -11.53 4.79
N PRO A 131 -13.76 -10.86 5.83
CA PRO A 131 -13.19 -9.59 6.29
C PRO A 131 -11.75 -9.75 6.79
N PHE A 132 -11.37 -10.92 7.32
CA PHE A 132 -10.00 -11.19 7.76
C PHE A 132 -9.00 -11.18 6.60
N VAL A 133 -9.27 -11.95 5.53
CA VAL A 133 -8.44 -11.98 4.32
C VAL A 133 -8.40 -10.61 3.66
N TRP A 134 -9.55 -9.92 3.56
CA TRP A 134 -9.60 -8.56 3.03
C TRP A 134 -8.72 -7.59 3.84
N SER A 135 -8.74 -7.70 5.17
CA SER A 135 -7.94 -6.87 6.07
C SER A 135 -6.44 -7.13 5.91
N ILE A 136 -6.03 -8.40 5.81
CA ILE A 136 -4.64 -8.76 5.55
C ILE A 136 -4.16 -8.16 4.22
N LEU A 137 -4.95 -8.31 3.15
CA LEU A 137 -4.63 -7.73 1.85
C LEU A 137 -4.54 -6.21 1.91
N TYR A 138 -5.45 -5.56 2.64
CA TYR A 138 -5.42 -4.11 2.84
C TYR A 138 -4.11 -3.64 3.47
N PHE A 139 -3.72 -4.21 4.62
CA PHE A 139 -2.48 -3.82 5.30
C PHE A 139 -1.24 -4.23 4.49
N GLY A 140 -1.24 -5.40 3.85
CA GLY A 140 -0.13 -5.87 3.02
C GLY A 140 0.14 -4.93 1.83
N ILE A 141 -0.91 -4.55 1.08
CA ILE A 141 -0.79 -3.61 -0.04
C ILE A 141 -0.38 -2.22 0.46
N LYS A 142 -0.93 -1.78 1.60
CA LYS A 142 -0.60 -0.46 2.16
C LYS A 142 0.86 -0.38 2.60
N TYR A 143 1.34 -1.41 3.30
CA TYR A 143 2.73 -1.53 3.73
C TYR A 143 3.69 -1.58 2.53
N TRP A 144 3.36 -2.36 1.50
CA TRP A 144 4.17 -2.45 0.28
C TRP A 144 4.30 -1.10 -0.44
N LYS A 145 3.19 -0.34 -0.54
CA LYS A 145 3.23 1.02 -1.11
C LYS A 145 4.08 1.98 -0.29
N ASP A 146 4.00 1.91 1.03
CA ASP A 146 4.79 2.77 1.91
C ASP A 146 6.28 2.43 1.82
N LEU A 147 6.64 1.14 1.77
CA LEU A 147 8.02 0.70 1.51
C LEU A 147 8.56 1.20 0.18
N GLN A 148 7.76 1.14 -0.89
CA GLN A 148 8.18 1.63 -2.20
C GLN A 148 8.48 3.14 -2.16
N MET A 149 7.62 3.93 -1.51
CA MET A 149 7.84 5.38 -1.36
C MET A 149 9.09 5.70 -0.54
N GLU A 150 9.32 4.97 0.56
CA GLU A 150 10.54 5.17 1.37
C GLU A 150 11.81 4.78 0.59
N PHE A 151 11.76 3.72 -0.22
CA PHE A 151 12.88 3.34 -1.08
C PHE A 151 13.20 4.39 -2.15
N GLU A 152 12.17 4.92 -2.82
CA GLU A 152 12.32 6.01 -3.79
C GLU A 152 12.88 7.29 -3.12
N ARG A 153 12.40 7.61 -1.92
CA ARG A 153 12.91 8.74 -1.13
C ARG A 153 14.36 8.56 -0.72
N SER A 154 14.74 7.36 -0.26
CA SER A 154 16.12 7.05 0.12
C SER A 154 17.08 7.20 -1.06
N LYS A 155 16.67 6.76 -2.26
CA LYS A 155 17.46 6.95 -3.48
C LYS A 155 17.66 8.43 -3.81
N ALA A 156 16.60 9.23 -3.74
CA ALA A 156 16.68 10.66 -3.99
C ALA A 156 17.64 11.36 -3.01
N LEU A 157 17.59 11.01 -1.73
CA LEU A 157 18.50 11.54 -0.70
C LEU A 157 19.96 11.12 -0.95
N GLN A 158 20.20 9.89 -1.42
CA GLN A 158 21.54 9.43 -1.75
C GLN A 158 22.15 10.22 -2.91
N ILE A 159 21.35 10.50 -3.95
CA ILE A 159 21.78 11.34 -5.08
C ILE A 159 22.14 12.75 -4.59
N GLN A 160 21.29 13.37 -3.77
CA GLN A 160 21.56 14.70 -3.22
C GLN A 160 22.82 14.73 -2.35
N ALA A 161 23.08 13.67 -1.56
CA ALA A 161 24.29 13.56 -0.76
C ALA A 161 25.55 13.50 -1.64
N VAL A 162 25.51 12.73 -2.73
CA VAL A 162 26.62 12.64 -3.70
C VAL A 162 26.86 13.98 -4.38
N GLU A 163 25.81 14.68 -4.80
CA GLU A 163 25.94 16.01 -5.41
C GLU A 163 26.54 17.03 -4.44
N ALA A 164 26.15 16.99 -3.16
CA ALA A 164 26.72 17.84 -2.13
C ALA A 164 28.21 17.55 -1.89
N GLN A 165 28.60 16.28 -1.87
CA GLN A 165 30.01 15.86 -1.76
C GLN A 165 30.83 16.34 -2.95
N LEU A 166 30.32 16.20 -4.18
CA LEU A 166 30.98 16.71 -5.38
C LEU A 166 31.13 18.23 -5.35
N LYS A 167 30.11 18.96 -4.88
CA LYS A 167 30.17 20.41 -4.74
C LYS A 167 31.21 20.83 -3.70
N MET A 168 31.27 20.15 -2.56
CA MET A 168 32.30 20.36 -1.53
C MET A 168 33.71 20.11 -2.08
N LEU A 169 33.92 19.00 -2.80
CA LEU A 169 35.21 18.67 -3.39
C LEU A 169 35.64 19.74 -4.40
N ARG A 170 34.70 20.24 -5.22
CA ARG A 170 34.94 21.37 -6.12
C ARG A 170 35.27 22.68 -5.40
N TYR A 171 34.71 22.93 -4.21
CA TYR A 171 35.09 24.09 -3.40
C TYR A 171 36.48 23.94 -2.77
N GLN A 172 36.87 22.72 -2.38
CA GLN A 172 38.20 22.44 -1.84
C GLN A 172 39.31 22.57 -2.90
N LEU A 173 39.00 22.24 -4.16
CA LEU A 173 39.81 22.60 -5.32
C LEU A 173 39.69 24.12 -5.54
N ASN A 174 40.42 24.91 -4.75
CA ASN A 174 40.27 26.35 -4.71
C ASN A 174 40.57 26.97 -6.10
N PRO A 175 39.58 27.51 -6.83
CA PRO A 175 39.84 28.12 -8.14
C PRO A 175 40.80 29.31 -8.02
N HIS A 176 40.81 30.00 -6.87
CA HIS A 176 41.76 31.07 -6.59
C HIS A 176 43.20 30.56 -6.46
N PHE A 177 43.42 29.33 -5.99
CA PHE A 177 44.77 28.74 -6.00
C PHE A 177 45.25 28.58 -7.45
N LEU A 178 44.42 27.99 -8.31
CA LEU A 178 44.71 27.84 -9.74
C LEU A 178 44.95 29.20 -10.42
N PHE A 179 44.09 30.19 -10.19
CA PHE A 179 44.28 31.55 -10.73
C PHE A 179 45.52 32.25 -10.17
N ASN A 180 45.82 32.10 -8.88
CA ASN A 180 47.02 32.67 -8.27
C ASN A 180 48.30 32.04 -8.82
N SER A 181 48.33 30.72 -8.97
CA SER A 181 49.45 30.01 -9.54
C SER A 181 49.66 30.44 -11.00
N LEU A 182 48.59 30.52 -11.80
CA LEU A 182 48.65 31.00 -13.18
C LEU A 182 49.11 32.46 -13.29
N ASN A 183 48.56 33.36 -12.47
CA ASN A 183 48.97 34.77 -12.46
C ASN A 183 50.43 34.95 -12.03
N SER A 184 50.90 34.13 -11.08
CA SER A 184 52.30 34.15 -10.64
C SER A 184 53.25 33.65 -11.74
N ILE A 185 52.88 32.57 -12.43
CA ILE A 185 53.61 32.07 -13.61
C ILE A 185 53.63 33.14 -14.71
N GLN A 186 52.50 33.78 -14.99
CA GLN A 186 52.39 34.81 -16.02
C GLN A 186 53.25 36.06 -15.71
N GLY A 187 53.35 36.45 -14.44
CA GLY A 187 54.27 37.51 -14.00
C GLY A 187 55.74 37.10 -14.12
N LEU A 188 56.06 35.84 -13.80
CA LEU A 188 57.42 35.31 -13.90
C LEU A 188 57.88 35.12 -15.36
N MET A 189 56.98 34.85 -16.31
CA MET A 189 57.35 34.70 -17.73
C MET A 189 58.12 35.90 -18.30
N TYR A 190 57.86 37.12 -17.81
CA TYR A 190 58.54 38.34 -18.27
C TYR A 190 59.74 38.75 -17.40
N GLN A 191 59.91 38.13 -16.22
CA GLN A 191 60.97 38.46 -15.26
C GLN A 191 62.07 37.39 -15.18
N ASP A 192 61.68 36.12 -15.15
CA ASP A 192 62.55 34.95 -15.01
C ASP A 192 61.87 33.73 -15.63
N GLU A 193 62.12 33.53 -16.93
CA GLU A 193 61.52 32.48 -17.76
C GLU A 193 61.77 31.07 -17.20
N LYS A 194 62.96 30.82 -16.63
CA LYS A 194 63.30 29.50 -16.05
C LYS A 194 62.50 29.18 -14.80
N LYS A 195 62.22 30.17 -13.95
CA LYS A 195 61.34 29.97 -12.78
C LYS A 195 59.89 29.79 -13.18
N ALA A 196 59.42 30.48 -14.21
CA ALA A 196 58.07 30.29 -14.75
C ALA A 196 57.88 28.86 -15.25
N ASP A 197 58.86 28.32 -15.99
CA ASP A 197 58.83 26.95 -16.53
C ASP A 197 58.81 25.87 -15.43
N LEU A 198 59.58 26.07 -14.35
CA LEU A 198 59.56 25.20 -13.17
C LEU A 198 58.20 25.23 -12.45
N MET A 199 57.65 26.42 -12.18
CA MET A 199 56.34 26.52 -11.52
C MET A 199 55.20 25.98 -12.39
N LEU A 200 55.31 26.12 -13.73
CA LEU A 200 54.35 25.52 -14.66
C LEU A 200 54.42 24.00 -14.62
N THR A 201 55.62 23.43 -14.54
CA THR A 201 55.85 21.98 -14.40
C THR A 201 55.29 21.47 -13.07
N GLU A 202 55.58 22.14 -11.95
CA GLU A 202 55.01 21.78 -10.63
C GLU A 202 53.47 21.88 -10.60
N LEU A 203 52.89 22.89 -11.25
CA LEU A 203 51.43 23.01 -11.37
C LEU A 203 50.84 21.89 -12.24
N SER A 204 51.54 21.47 -13.29
CA SER A 204 51.15 20.35 -14.15
C SER A 204 51.25 18.99 -13.45
N GLU A 205 52.18 18.81 -12.52
CA GLU A 205 52.31 17.57 -11.74
C GLU A 205 51.28 17.49 -10.59
N PHE A 206 50.81 18.64 -10.12
CA PHE A 206 49.79 18.76 -9.07
C PHE A 206 48.35 18.52 -9.56
N LEU A 207 48.06 18.80 -10.84
CA LEU A 207 46.74 18.68 -11.48
C LEU A 207 46.49 17.29 -12.07
#